data_AF-A0A538BPY5-F1
#
_entry.id   AF-A0A538BPY5-F1
#
_cell.length_a   1.000
_cell.length_b   1.000
_cell.length_c   1.000
_cell.angle_alpha   90.00
_cell.angle_beta   90.00
_cell.angle_gamma   90.00
#
_symmetry.space_group_name_H-M   'P 1'
#
loop_
_entity.id
_entity.type
_entity.pdbx_description
1 polymer ?
#
loop_
_entity_poly.entity_id
_entity_poly.type
_entity_poly.pdbx_seq_one_letter_code
_entity_poly.pdbx_strand_id
1 'polypeptide(L)'
;MEWLDRLAHAFELDAPTNEEIAAVLDAARDVAHGVERRITPVSTFLLGMHVERLVAAGASREEALASSITTLRSTLPARPTEEGSGHAG
;
A
#
# COMPACT_ATOMS: atom_id res chain seq x y z
N MET A 1 9.63 -8.94 14.11
CA MET A 1 10.82 -8.23 13.56
C MET A 1 11.19 -7.21 14.62
N GLU A 2 12.24 -7.41 15.42
CA GLU A 2 12.37 -6.77 16.74
C GLU A 2 12.21 -5.24 16.75
N TRP A 3 12.64 -4.56 15.68
CA TRP A 3 12.45 -3.12 15.57
C TRP A 3 10.99 -2.69 15.33
N LEU A 4 10.26 -3.37 14.43
CA LEU A 4 8.84 -3.09 14.20
C LEU A 4 7.99 -3.44 15.41
N ASP A 5 8.32 -4.54 16.11
CA ASP A 5 7.61 -4.96 17.32
C ASP A 5 7.76 -3.89 18.42
N ARG A 6 8.97 -3.33 18.59
CA ARG A 6 9.24 -2.22 19.51
C ARG A 6 8.51 -0.93 19.11
N LEU A 7 8.44 -0.63 17.81
CA LEU A 7 7.74 0.55 17.31
C LEU A 7 6.23 0.45 17.55
N ALA A 8 5.63 -0.70 17.24
CA ALA A 8 4.22 -0.97 17.50
C ALA A 8 3.91 -0.83 18.99
N HIS A 9 4.76 -1.40 19.85
CA HIS A 9 4.63 -1.24 21.30
C HIS A 9 4.71 0.22 21.75
N ALA A 10 5.64 1.01 21.23
CA ALA A 10 5.78 2.43 21.57
C ALA A 10 4.58 3.28 21.12
N PHE A 11 3.82 2.83 20.12
CA PHE A 11 2.60 3.46 19.64
C PHE A 11 1.32 2.85 20.23
N GLU A 12 1.44 1.89 21.14
CA GLU A 12 0.31 1.15 21.71
C GLU A 12 -0.57 0.48 20.64
N LEU A 13 0.07 -0.05 19.60
CA LEU A 13 -0.55 -0.76 18.48
C LEU A 13 -0.23 -2.26 18.53
N ASP A 14 -1.14 -3.08 18.02
CA ASP A 14 -0.81 -4.47 17.70
C ASP A 14 0.26 -4.53 16.60
N ALA A 15 1.28 -5.35 16.81
CA ALA A 15 2.33 -5.58 15.85
C ALA A 15 1.76 -6.15 14.54
N PRO A 16 2.26 -5.70 13.37
CA PRO A 16 1.76 -6.20 12.11
C PRO A 16 2.19 -7.65 11.88
N THR A 17 1.34 -8.45 11.24
CA THR A 17 1.69 -9.80 10.81
C THR A 17 2.66 -9.76 9.62
N ASN A 18 3.31 -10.89 9.33
CA ASN A 18 4.17 -11.00 8.15
C ASN A 18 3.39 -10.80 6.84
N GLU A 19 2.13 -11.24 6.79
CA GLU A 19 1.26 -11.02 5.64
C GLU A 19 0.93 -9.53 5.45
N GLU A 20 0.64 -8.81 6.55
CA GLU A 20 0.37 -7.37 6.51
C GLU A 20 1.61 -6.59 6.04
N ILE A 21 2.80 -6.95 6.55
CA ILE A 21 4.07 -6.37 6.13
C ILE A 21 4.28 -6.59 4.64
N ALA A 22 4.12 -7.82 4.15
CA ALA A 22 4.28 -8.15 2.74
C ALA A 22 3.31 -7.35 1.85
N ALA A 23 2.04 -7.26 2.25
CA ALA A 23 1.01 -6.52 1.52
C ALA A 23 1.32 -5.01 1.42
N VAL A 24 1.77 -4.38 2.52
CA VAL A 24 2.17 -2.97 2.52
C VAL A 24 3.41 -2.74 1.63
N LEU A 25 4.40 -3.63 1.68
CA LEU A 25 5.60 -3.54 0.86
C LEU A 25 5.30 -3.73 -0.63
N ASP A 26 4.37 -4.60 -0.99
CA ASP A 26 3.92 -4.78 -2.36
C ASP A 26 3.12 -3.58 -2.86
N ALA A 27 2.22 -3.01 -2.05
CA ALA A 27 1.54 -1.77 -2.40
C ALA A 27 2.53 -0.60 -2.60
N ALA A 28 3.54 -0.49 -1.74
CA ALA A 28 4.61 0.49 -1.88
C ALA A 28 5.41 0.29 -3.18
N ARG A 29 5.68 -0.96 -3.56
CA ARG A 29 6.32 -1.32 -4.83
C ARG A 29 5.45 -0.92 -6.02
N ASP A 30 4.16 -1.19 -5.98
CA ASP A 30 3.22 -0.82 -7.04
C ASP A 30 3.23 0.70 -7.27
N VAL A 31 3.23 1.51 -6.20
CA VAL A 31 3.36 2.97 -6.30
C VAL A 31 4.72 3.39 -6.87
N ALA A 32 5.80 2.78 -6.40
CA ALA A 32 7.16 3.13 -6.85
C ALA A 32 7.36 2.85 -8.35
N HIS A 33 6.71 1.81 -8.88
CA HIS A 33 6.77 1.45 -10.29
C HIS A 33 5.73 2.18 -11.15
N GLY A 34 4.52 2.40 -10.64
CA GLY A 34 3.40 2.95 -11.40
C GLY A 34 3.28 4.47 -11.34
N VAL A 35 3.89 5.12 -10.36
CA VAL A 35 3.84 6.58 -10.19
C VAL A 35 5.24 7.16 -10.09
N GLU A 36 5.77 7.31 -8.87
CA GLU A 36 7.12 7.81 -8.62
C GLU A 36 7.65 7.29 -7.28
N ARG A 37 8.91 6.85 -7.25
CA ARG A 37 9.53 6.34 -6.01
C ARG A 37 9.58 7.36 -4.86
N ARG A 38 9.62 8.66 -5.18
CA ARG A 38 9.64 9.75 -4.19
C ARG A 38 8.35 9.82 -3.38
N ILE A 39 7.21 9.48 -3.98
CA ILE A 39 5.91 9.62 -3.32
C ILE A 39 5.52 8.39 -2.49
N THR A 40 6.22 7.26 -2.65
CA THR A 40 5.91 6.00 -1.96
C THR A 40 5.70 6.16 -0.45
N PRO A 41 6.55 6.87 0.33
CA PRO A 41 6.33 7.03 1.76
C PRO A 41 5.06 7.83 2.09
N VAL A 42 4.69 8.80 1.25
CA VAL A 42 3.46 9.59 1.43
C VAL A 42 2.24 8.73 1.11
N SER A 43 2.31 7.90 0.06
CA SER A 43 1.24 6.97 -0.29
C SER A 43 1.00 5.91 0.79
N THR A 44 2.04 5.35 1.40
CA THR A 44 1.88 4.39 2.51
C THR A 44 1.35 5.05 3.78
N PHE A 45 1.69 6.31 4.04
CA PHE A 45 1.06 7.09 5.11
C PHE A 45 -0.45 7.28 4.88
N LEU A 46 -0.86 7.68 3.67
CA LEU A 46 -2.27 7.79 3.30
C LEU A 46 -3.00 6.44 3.40
N LEU A 47 -2.35 5.35 2.96
CA LEU A 47 -2.87 3.99 3.08
C LEU A 47 -3.19 3.66 4.54
N GLY A 48 -2.25 3.90 5.46
CA GLY A 48 -2.46 3.69 6.90
C GLY A 48 -3.63 4.49 7.47
N MET A 49 -3.77 5.76 7.08
CA MET A 49 -4.92 6.58 7.50
C MET A 49 -6.26 6.03 7.00
N HIS A 50 -6.29 5.46 5.78
CA HIS A 50 -7.52 4.85 5.26
C HIS A 50 -7.87 3.55 5.98
N VAL A 51 -6.86 2.72 6.31
CA VAL A 51 -7.03 1.51 7.12
C VAL A 51 -7.65 1.85 8.47
N GLU A 52 -7.06 2.80 9.20
CA GLU A 52 -7.58 3.24 10.51
C GLU A 52 -9.01 3.79 10.42
N ARG A 53 -9.34 4.52 9.35
CA ARG A 53 -10.71 4.99 9.12
C ARG A 53 -11.70 3.84 8.98
N LEU A 54 -11.34 2.75 8.29
CA LEU A 54 -12.21 1.59 8.10
C LEU A 54 -12.31 0.76 9.39
N VAL A 55 -11.21 0.60 10.13
CA VAL A 55 -11.21 -0.05 11.44
C VAL A 55 -12.11 0.71 12.42
N ALA A 56 -12.02 2.04 12.47
CA ALA A 56 -12.90 2.88 13.28
C ALA A 56 -14.39 2.78 12.85
N ALA A 57 -14.65 2.38 11.61
CA ALA A 57 -16.00 2.10 11.10
C ALA A 57 -16.47 0.65 11.34
N GLY A 58 -15.66 -0.18 12.01
CA GLY A 58 -16.02 -1.53 12.43
C GLY A 58 -15.50 -2.66 11.52
N ALA A 59 -14.69 -2.37 10.51
CA ALA A 59 -14.01 -3.41 9.73
C ALA A 59 -12.90 -4.08 10.56
N SER A 60 -12.62 -5.35 10.29
CA SER A 60 -11.38 -5.96 10.80
C SER A 60 -10.16 -5.30 10.16
N ARG A 61 -9.01 -5.35 10.84
CA ARG A 61 -7.75 -4.83 10.31
C ARG A 61 -7.38 -5.45 8.96
N GLU A 62 -7.59 -6.76 8.81
CA GLU A 62 -7.34 -7.51 7.58
C GLU A 62 -8.22 -7.01 6.42
N GLU A 63 -9.53 -6.90 6.63
CA GLU A 63 -10.47 -6.39 5.63
C GLU A 63 -10.16 -4.94 5.26
N ALA A 64 -9.85 -4.10 6.26
CA ALA A 64 -9.49 -2.70 6.07
C ALA A 64 -8.22 -2.57 5.22
N LEU A 65 -7.18 -3.36 5.49
CA LEU A 65 -5.94 -3.37 4.71
C LEU A 65 -6.19 -3.83 3.27
N ALA A 66 -6.89 -4.95 3.08
CA ALA A 66 -7.19 -5.49 1.76
C ALA A 66 -8.03 -4.51 0.91
N SER A 67 -9.05 -3.88 1.51
CA SER A 67 -9.87 -2.87 0.86
C SER A 67 -9.05 -1.62 0.50
N SER A 68 -8.22 -1.14 1.43
CA SER A 68 -7.39 0.05 1.21
C SER A 68 -6.36 -0.14 0.10
N ILE A 69 -5.73 -1.34 0.02
CA ILE A 69 -4.81 -1.68 -1.06
C ILE A 69 -5.55 -1.77 -2.40
N THR A 70 -6.76 -2.33 -2.41
CA THR A 70 -7.60 -2.40 -3.61
C THR A 70 -7.92 -1.01 -4.14
N THR A 71 -8.33 -0.09 -3.25
CA THR A 71 -8.56 1.32 -3.58
C THR A 71 -7.28 2.01 -4.05
N LEU A 72 -6.14 1.80 -3.39
CA LEU A 72 -4.87 2.37 -3.84
C LEU A 72 -4.55 1.91 -5.28
N ARG A 73 -4.66 0.61 -5.56
CA ARG A 73 -4.34 0.05 -6.89
C ARG A 73 -5.26 0.57 -7.99
N SER A 74 -6.52 0.86 -7.69
CA SER A 74 -7.44 1.44 -8.68
C SER A 74 -7.10 2.89 -9.06
N THR A 75 -6.25 3.57 -8.29
CA THR A 75 -5.76 4.93 -8.61
C THR A 75 -4.45 4.94 -9.39
N LEU A 76 -3.78 3.79 -9.55
CA LEU A 76 -2.51 3.73 -10.26
C LEU A 76 -2.73 4.04 -11.75
N PRO A 77 -1.81 4.80 -12.38
CA PRO A 77 -1.83 5.00 -13.81
C PRO A 77 -1.84 3.65 -14.55
N ALA A 78 -2.65 3.56 -15.61
CA ALA A 78 -2.50 2.45 -16.54
C ALA A 78 -1.06 2.45 -17.05
N ARG A 79 -0.38 1.29 -17.02
CA ARG A 79 0.90 1.16 -17.73
C ARG A 79 0.65 1.60 -19.17
N PRO A 80 1.50 2.44 -19.77
CA PRO A 80 1.42 2.68 -21.19
C PRO A 80 1.37 1.32 -21.89
N THR A 81 0.28 1.04 -22.61
CA THR A 81 0.28 -0.06 -23.56
C THR A 81 1.46 0.19 -24.48
N GLU A 82 2.38 -0.77 -24.60
CA GLU A 82 3.36 -0.77 -25.70
C GLU A 82 2.59 -1.02 -27.01
N GLU A 83 1.72 -0.09 -27.39
CA GLU A 83 1.01 -0.07 -28.66
C GLU A 83 1.74 0.96 -29.54
N GLY A 84 2.65 0.46 -30.39
CA GLY A 84 3.16 1.27 -31.48
C GLY A 84 4.60 1.07 -31.95
N SER A 85 5.37 0.07 -31.51
CA SER A 85 6.59 -0.31 -32.24
C SER A 85 6.25 -1.26 -33.39
N GLY A 86 5.44 -0.75 -34.31
CA GLY A 86 4.95 -1.49 -35.45
C GLY A 86 4.33 -0.57 -36.50
N HIS A 87 5.10 0.34 -37.10
CA HIS A 87 5.00 0.58 -38.54
C HIS A 87 6.16 1.40 -39.14
N ALA A 88 6.76 0.78 -40.17
CA ALA A 88 7.28 1.32 -41.43
C ALA A 88 8.48 2.30 -41.46
N GLY A 89 9.51 1.85 -42.19
CA GLY A 89 10.63 2.61 -42.73
C GLY A 89 11.65 1.66 -43.34
#